data_AF-A0A433B9L1-F1
#
_entry.id   AF-A0A433B9L1-F1
#
_cell.length_a   1.000
_cell.length_b   1.000
_cell.length_c   1.000
_cell.angle_alpha   90.00
_cell.angle_beta   90.00
_cell.angle_gamma   90.00
#
_symmetry.space_group_name_H-M   'P 1'
#
loop_
_entity.id
_entity.type
_entity.pdbx_description
1 polymer ?
#
loop_
_entity_poly.entity_id
_entity_poly.type
_entity_poly.pdbx_seq_one_letter_code
_entity_poly.pdbx_strand_id
1 'polypeptide(L)'
;MPRIPRIVPWTSYEEFETLYQWFYADPQLNQLRERAIKRVRAWASRGRVPHAIECTANFVEVSLRDRPESRPRLSQQELRTMYTMTFIRFVNGIVDPAQRGVFAQSVASIAERLNLPLIDVSSIELGYESKLPQALRWLHDNYWTYSLRNGDDDTALLLDNMDEIRRIISKYKDSRKQFLKGKHILSFRLSSARQADPSSAKPDLAPAFKALKELATVVSPDTLRDDLIPLLLDVGGLVPMKKA
;
A
#
# COMPACT_ATOMS: atom_id res chain seq x y z
N MET A 1 -0.67 -6.62 23.20
CA MET A 1 -1.76 -7.53 22.79
C MET A 1 -1.21 -8.47 21.72
N PRO A 2 -1.64 -9.74 21.65
CA PRO A 2 -1.21 -10.63 20.57
C PRO A 2 -1.74 -10.09 19.24
N ARG A 3 -0.87 -10.00 18.23
CA ARG A 3 -1.22 -9.60 16.86
C ARG A 3 -2.21 -10.61 16.29
N ILE A 4 -3.23 -10.13 15.57
CA ILE A 4 -4.15 -11.02 14.84
C ILE A 4 -3.32 -11.73 13.76
N PRO A 5 -3.29 -13.08 13.73
CA PRO A 5 -2.50 -13.81 12.75
C PRO A 5 -3.05 -13.57 11.36
N ARG A 6 -2.17 -13.17 10.44
CA ARG A 6 -2.51 -13.01 9.03
C ARG A 6 -2.83 -14.36 8.43
N ILE A 7 -3.98 -14.46 7.76
CA ILE A 7 -4.34 -15.65 7.00
C ILE A 7 -3.63 -15.56 5.64
N VAL A 8 -2.74 -16.50 5.39
CA VAL A 8 -2.00 -16.66 4.14
C VAL A 8 -2.27 -18.04 3.53
N PRO A 9 -2.23 -18.19 2.19
CA PRO A 9 -2.54 -19.46 1.55
C PRO A 9 -1.35 -20.45 1.49
N TRP A 10 -0.14 -20.00 1.81
CA TRP A 10 1.06 -20.84 1.93
C TRP A 10 1.18 -21.45 3.32
N THR A 11 1.77 -22.64 3.40
CA THR A 11 1.96 -23.37 4.66
C THR A 11 3.25 -22.96 5.37
N SER A 12 4.27 -22.59 4.62
CA SER A 12 5.55 -22.11 5.14
C SER A 12 6.07 -20.94 4.31
N TYR A 13 6.92 -20.13 4.93
CA TYR A 13 7.59 -19.02 4.25
C TYR A 13 8.47 -19.48 3.08
N GLU A 14 9.12 -20.64 3.21
CA GLU A 14 9.88 -21.27 2.14
C GLU A 14 9.02 -21.54 0.89
N GLU A 15 7.73 -21.87 1.07
CA GLU A 15 6.80 -22.06 -0.03
C GLU A 15 6.57 -20.76 -0.82
N PHE A 16 6.54 -19.63 -0.10
CA PHE A 16 6.45 -18.29 -0.69
C PHE A 16 7.73 -17.89 -1.42
N GLU A 17 8.89 -18.11 -0.82
CA GLU A 17 10.18 -17.82 -1.46
C GLU A 17 10.40 -18.68 -2.72
N THR A 18 10.07 -19.97 -2.64
CA THR A 18 10.12 -20.88 -3.79
C THR A 18 9.24 -20.38 -4.94
N LEU A 19 8.05 -19.86 -4.63
CA LEU A 19 7.16 -19.31 -5.65
C LEU A 19 7.79 -18.10 -6.36
N TYR A 20 8.40 -17.19 -5.60
CA TYR A 20 9.14 -16.06 -6.14
C TYR A 20 10.27 -16.53 -7.08
N GLN A 21 11.09 -17.48 -6.62
CA GLN A 21 12.19 -18.05 -7.42
C GLN A 21 11.67 -18.65 -8.73
N TRP A 22 10.51 -19.33 -8.71
CA TRP A 22 9.92 -19.88 -9.92
C TRP A 22 9.38 -18.81 -10.89
N PHE A 23 8.82 -17.71 -10.39
CA PHE A 23 8.35 -16.63 -11.26
C PHE A 23 9.49 -15.90 -11.96
N TYR A 24 10.57 -15.60 -11.23
CA TYR A 24 11.71 -14.84 -11.72
C TYR A 24 12.88 -15.71 -12.19
N ALA A 25 12.68 -17.03 -12.28
CA ALA A 25 13.62 -17.95 -12.91
C ALA A 25 13.95 -17.53 -14.35
N ASP A 26 15.09 -18.01 -14.85
CA ASP A 26 15.54 -17.81 -16.22
C ASP A 26 14.38 -18.08 -17.22
N PRO A 27 14.13 -17.18 -18.20
CA PRO A 27 13.14 -17.39 -19.25
C PRO A 27 13.23 -18.72 -20.01
N GLN A 28 14.36 -19.43 -19.96
CA GLN A 28 14.52 -20.76 -20.54
C GLN A 28 13.86 -21.87 -19.69
N LEU A 29 13.66 -21.65 -18.38
CA LEU A 29 13.09 -22.60 -17.42
C LEU A 29 11.58 -22.48 -17.28
N ASN A 30 10.88 -22.64 -18.41
CA ASN A 30 9.44 -22.42 -18.53
C ASN A 30 8.59 -23.31 -17.62
N GLN A 31 9.08 -24.52 -17.38
CA GLN A 31 8.43 -25.48 -16.50
C GLN A 31 8.30 -24.94 -15.07
N LEU A 32 9.26 -24.14 -14.59
CA LEU A 32 9.19 -23.52 -13.26
C LEU A 32 8.11 -22.43 -13.23
N ARG A 33 8.06 -21.58 -14.24
CA ARG A 33 7.03 -20.53 -14.36
C ARG A 33 5.62 -21.12 -14.48
N GLU A 34 5.45 -22.19 -15.25
CA GLU A 34 4.18 -22.94 -15.30
C GLU A 34 3.81 -23.54 -13.94
N ARG A 35 4.80 -24.08 -13.21
CA ARG A 35 4.61 -24.61 -11.86
C ARG A 35 4.20 -23.51 -10.88
N ALA A 36 4.76 -22.30 -11.00
CA ALA A 36 4.37 -21.14 -10.21
C ALA A 36 2.90 -20.77 -10.42
N ILE A 37 2.45 -20.70 -11.68
CA ILE A 37 1.05 -20.41 -12.00
C ILE A 37 0.12 -21.47 -11.39
N LYS A 38 0.45 -22.76 -11.55
CA LYS A 38 -0.33 -23.85 -10.95
C LYS A 38 -0.37 -23.75 -9.42
N ARG A 39 0.74 -23.35 -8.79
CA ARG A 39 0.81 -23.14 -7.33
C ARG A 39 -0.10 -22.00 -6.88
N VAL A 40 -0.09 -20.86 -7.57
CA VAL A 40 -0.98 -19.74 -7.26
C VAL A 40 -2.45 -20.13 -7.40
N ARG A 41 -2.81 -20.89 -8.44
CA ARG A 41 -4.18 -21.41 -8.60
C ARG A 41 -4.59 -22.33 -7.44
N ALA A 42 -3.69 -23.20 -6.99
CA ALA A 42 -3.95 -24.06 -5.84
C ALA A 42 -4.13 -23.24 -4.55
N TRP A 43 -3.36 -22.17 -4.36
CA TRP A 43 -3.52 -21.23 -3.25
C TRP A 43 -4.85 -20.48 -3.30
N ALA A 44 -5.29 -20.06 -4.49
CA ALA A 44 -6.59 -19.40 -4.67
C ALA A 44 -7.78 -20.31 -4.29
N SER A 45 -7.64 -21.63 -4.41
CA SER A 45 -8.65 -22.57 -3.93
C SER A 45 -8.67 -22.75 -2.40
N ARG A 46 -7.57 -22.41 -1.70
CA ARG A 46 -7.44 -22.54 -0.24
C ARG A 46 -7.85 -21.28 0.50
N GLY A 47 -7.70 -20.12 -0.13
CA GLY A 47 -7.99 -18.84 0.50
C GLY A 47 -7.64 -17.66 -0.39
N ARG A 48 -7.62 -16.47 0.21
CA ARG A 48 -7.34 -15.23 -0.51
C ARG A 48 -5.85 -15.11 -0.80
N VAL A 49 -5.49 -15.08 -2.08
CA VAL A 49 -4.12 -14.78 -2.51
C VAL A 49 -3.93 -13.26 -2.57
N PRO A 50 -2.77 -12.73 -2.16
CA PRO A 50 -2.44 -11.33 -2.38
C PRO A 50 -2.52 -10.96 -3.87
N HIS A 51 -3.21 -9.85 -4.17
CA HIS A 51 -3.45 -9.40 -5.55
C HIS A 51 -2.17 -9.25 -6.38
N ALA A 52 -1.06 -8.82 -5.77
CA ALA A 52 0.23 -8.71 -6.44
C ALA A 52 0.77 -10.06 -6.93
N ILE A 53 0.55 -11.15 -6.19
CA ILE A 53 0.91 -12.51 -6.60
C ILE A 53 0.03 -12.94 -7.77
N GLU A 54 -1.28 -12.69 -7.69
CA GLU A 54 -2.21 -13.00 -8.79
C GLU A 54 -1.86 -12.24 -10.08
N CYS A 55 -1.51 -10.96 -9.97
CA CYS A 55 -1.07 -10.15 -11.11
C CYS A 55 0.22 -10.72 -11.72
N THR A 56 1.19 -11.08 -10.88
CA THR A 56 2.44 -11.71 -11.33
C THR A 56 2.14 -13.00 -12.09
N ALA A 57 1.26 -13.86 -11.54
CA ALA A 57 0.85 -15.11 -12.18
C ALA A 57 0.17 -14.87 -13.54
N ASN A 58 -0.75 -13.90 -13.62
CA ASN A 58 -1.44 -13.56 -14.86
C ASN A 58 -0.47 -13.02 -15.92
N PHE A 59 0.44 -12.11 -15.55
CA PHE A 59 1.44 -11.59 -16.48
C PHE A 59 2.36 -12.67 -17.04
N VAL A 60 2.84 -13.56 -16.16
CA VAL A 60 3.67 -14.70 -16.58
C VAL A 60 2.86 -15.67 -17.44
N GLU A 61 1.59 -15.93 -17.10
CA GLU A 61 0.72 -16.80 -17.90
C GLU A 61 0.52 -16.27 -19.32
N VAL A 62 0.19 -14.99 -19.47
CA VAL A 62 0.01 -14.38 -20.79
C VAL A 62 1.32 -14.41 -21.58
N SER A 63 2.46 -14.13 -20.93
CA SER A 63 3.79 -14.24 -21.55
C SER A 63 4.09 -15.65 -22.06
N LEU A 64 3.71 -16.69 -21.31
CA LEU A 64 3.89 -18.08 -21.76
C LEU A 64 2.98 -18.41 -22.96
N ARG A 65 1.75 -17.90 -22.96
CA ARG A 65 0.76 -18.14 -24.04
C ARG A 65 1.08 -17.43 -25.35
N ASP A 66 1.79 -16.30 -25.29
CA ASP A 66 2.21 -15.50 -26.43
C ASP A 66 3.33 -16.15 -27.27
N ARG A 67 3.96 -17.19 -26.74
CA ARG A 67 5.10 -17.83 -27.39
C ARG A 67 4.75 -18.58 -28.68
N PRO A 68 5.66 -18.61 -29.66
CA PRO A 68 5.41 -19.26 -30.94
C PRO A 68 5.27 -20.79 -30.81
N GLU A 69 5.84 -21.40 -29.77
CA GLU A 69 5.73 -22.83 -29.47
C GLU A 69 4.39 -23.19 -28.82
N SER A 70 3.66 -22.22 -28.24
CA SER A 70 2.39 -22.48 -27.55
C SER A 70 1.31 -23.03 -28.49
N ARG A 71 0.55 -23.99 -27.98
CA ARG A 71 -0.52 -24.68 -28.72
C ARG A 71 -1.79 -24.79 -27.85
N PRO A 72 -3.00 -24.48 -28.40
CA PRO A 72 -3.22 -23.87 -29.71
C PRO A 72 -2.62 -22.46 -29.79
N ARG A 73 -2.24 -22.02 -30.99
CA ARG A 73 -1.79 -20.64 -31.20
C ARG A 73 -2.98 -19.71 -31.05
N LEU A 74 -2.81 -18.68 -30.24
CA LEU A 74 -3.80 -17.63 -30.07
C LEU A 74 -3.69 -16.65 -31.23
N SER A 75 -4.83 -16.10 -31.64
CA SER A 75 -4.86 -14.96 -32.55
C SER A 75 -4.28 -13.71 -31.87
N GLN A 76 -3.79 -12.77 -32.68
CA GLN A 76 -3.26 -11.50 -32.18
C GLN A 76 -4.30 -10.71 -31.37
N GLN A 77 -5.57 -10.80 -31.74
CA GLN A 77 -6.66 -10.15 -31.02
C GLN A 77 -6.88 -10.80 -29.65
N GLU A 78 -6.86 -12.13 -29.55
CA GLU A 78 -6.95 -12.83 -28.27
C GLU A 78 -5.81 -12.46 -27.33
N LEU A 79 -4.57 -12.44 -27.84
CA LEU A 79 -3.40 -12.01 -27.07
C LEU A 79 -3.54 -10.57 -26.57
N ARG A 80 -3.92 -9.64 -27.46
CA ARG A 80 -4.17 -8.25 -27.09
C ARG A 80 -5.23 -8.12 -26.01
N THR A 81 -6.33 -8.89 -26.08
CA THR A 81 -7.36 -8.89 -25.05
C THR A 81 -6.83 -9.44 -23.72
N MET A 82 -6.06 -10.52 -23.73
CA MET A 82 -5.47 -11.10 -22.52
C MET A 82 -4.50 -10.15 -21.83
N TYR A 83 -3.59 -9.52 -22.59
CA TYR A 83 -2.67 -8.51 -22.06
C TYR A 83 -3.44 -7.32 -21.49
N THR A 84 -4.38 -6.75 -22.27
CA THR A 84 -5.20 -5.61 -21.84
C THR A 84 -5.92 -5.90 -20.52
N MET A 85 -6.58 -7.05 -20.40
CA MET A 85 -7.29 -7.42 -19.17
C MET A 85 -6.36 -7.62 -17.98
N THR A 86 -5.18 -8.19 -18.22
CA THR A 86 -4.19 -8.38 -17.15
C THR A 86 -3.68 -7.03 -16.63
N PHE A 87 -3.38 -6.10 -17.54
CA PHE A 87 -2.98 -4.74 -17.16
C PHE A 87 -4.07 -3.97 -16.43
N ILE A 88 -5.33 -4.04 -16.91
CA ILE A 88 -6.46 -3.39 -16.24
C ILE A 88 -6.61 -3.92 -14.80
N ARG A 89 -6.56 -5.24 -14.60
CA ARG A 89 -6.64 -5.85 -13.26
C ARG A 89 -5.48 -5.44 -12.36
N PHE A 90 -4.27 -5.37 -12.92
CA PHE A 90 -3.09 -4.91 -12.20
C PHE A 90 -3.25 -3.46 -11.72
N VAL A 91 -3.59 -2.55 -12.64
CA VAL A 91 -3.77 -1.13 -12.32
C VAL A 91 -4.90 -0.95 -11.32
N ASN A 92 -6.08 -1.51 -11.56
CA ASN A 92 -7.23 -1.33 -10.67
C ASN A 92 -6.95 -1.87 -9.27
N GLY A 93 -6.36 -3.06 -9.13
CA GLY A 93 -6.09 -3.59 -7.80
C GLY A 93 -4.97 -2.87 -7.03
N ILE A 94 -4.22 -1.96 -7.66
CA ILE A 94 -3.30 -1.04 -6.97
C ILE A 94 -3.98 0.30 -6.69
N VAL A 95 -4.76 0.79 -7.65
CA VAL A 95 -5.42 2.09 -7.60
C VAL A 95 -6.58 2.08 -6.62
N ASP A 96 -7.40 1.03 -6.60
CA ASP A 96 -8.59 0.95 -5.75
C ASP A 96 -8.23 1.03 -4.25
N PRO A 97 -7.24 0.29 -3.72
CA PRO A 97 -6.81 0.45 -2.32
C PRO A 97 -6.12 1.79 -2.03
N ALA A 98 -5.57 2.44 -3.06
CA ALA A 98 -4.92 3.74 -2.95
C ALA A 98 -5.88 4.92 -3.11
N GLN A 99 -7.12 4.67 -3.53
CA GLN A 99 -8.19 5.64 -3.65
C GLN A 99 -8.71 6.00 -2.25
N ARG A 100 -8.06 6.99 -1.64
CA ARG A 100 -8.35 7.45 -0.29
C ARG A 100 -8.95 8.86 -0.33
N GLY A 101 -10.07 9.06 0.36
CA GLY A 101 -10.75 10.34 0.46
C GLY A 101 -12.24 10.29 0.10
N VAL A 102 -12.94 11.39 0.36
CA VAL A 102 -14.38 11.54 0.10
C VAL A 102 -14.69 11.67 -1.40
N PHE A 103 -13.72 12.16 -2.18
CA PHE A 103 -13.84 12.35 -3.62
C PHE A 103 -12.93 11.38 -4.37
N ALA A 104 -13.43 10.86 -5.48
CA ALA A 104 -12.65 10.01 -6.38
C ALA A 104 -11.55 10.84 -7.05
N GLN A 105 -10.29 10.41 -6.89
CA GLN A 105 -9.17 10.93 -7.66
C GLN A 105 -9.05 10.20 -8.99
N SER A 106 -8.45 10.84 -9.99
CA SER A 106 -8.20 10.20 -11.28
C SER A 106 -7.16 9.08 -11.14
N VAL A 107 -7.32 8.02 -11.93
CA VAL A 107 -6.35 6.91 -12.01
C VAL A 107 -4.95 7.41 -12.34
N ALA A 108 -4.85 8.40 -13.24
CA ALA A 108 -3.58 9.00 -13.64
C ALA A 108 -2.88 9.69 -12.46
N SER A 109 -3.61 10.46 -11.65
CA SER A 109 -3.06 11.14 -10.48
C SER A 109 -2.57 10.14 -9.42
N ILE A 110 -3.29 9.04 -9.22
CA ILE A 110 -2.90 7.99 -8.27
C ILE A 110 -1.67 7.24 -8.79
N ALA A 111 -1.63 6.95 -10.09
CA ALA A 111 -0.49 6.28 -10.72
C ALA A 111 0.80 7.11 -10.62
N GLU A 112 0.71 8.42 -10.85
CA GLU A 112 1.86 9.34 -10.70
C GLU A 112 2.38 9.34 -9.26
N ARG A 113 1.49 9.41 -8.26
CA ARG A 113 1.86 9.37 -6.84
C ARG A 113 2.54 8.06 -6.43
N LEU A 114 2.05 6.93 -6.94
CA LEU A 114 2.61 5.61 -6.65
C LEU A 114 3.83 5.26 -7.51
N ASN A 115 4.29 6.20 -8.34
CA ASN A 115 5.34 5.98 -9.34
C ASN A 115 5.07 4.70 -10.16
N LEU A 116 3.79 4.44 -10.43
CA LEU A 116 3.41 3.34 -11.30
C LEU A 116 3.94 3.70 -12.69
N PRO A 117 4.55 2.73 -13.40
CA PRO A 117 4.78 2.94 -14.82
C PRO A 117 3.41 3.26 -15.39
N LEU A 118 3.25 4.49 -15.91
CA LEU A 118 2.05 4.91 -16.60
C LEU A 118 1.91 3.97 -17.80
N ILE A 119 1.25 2.84 -17.57
CA ILE A 119 0.67 2.01 -18.60
C ILE A 119 -0.52 2.84 -19.05
N ASP A 120 -0.22 3.88 -19.82
CA ASP A 120 -1.23 4.67 -20.46
C ASP A 120 -2.06 3.68 -21.28
N VAL A 121 -3.31 3.49 -20.85
CA VAL A 121 -4.23 2.47 -21.37
C VAL A 121 -4.40 2.67 -22.87
N SER A 122 -4.25 3.92 -23.34
CA SER A 122 -4.25 4.28 -24.76
C SER A 122 -3.05 3.74 -25.54
N SER A 123 -1.88 3.57 -24.92
CA SER A 123 -0.67 3.08 -25.60
C SER A 123 -0.45 1.57 -25.44
N ILE A 124 -1.42 0.82 -24.89
CA ILE A 124 -1.42 -0.66 -24.99
C ILE A 124 -1.63 -1.10 -26.45
N GLU A 125 -2.24 -0.25 -27.28
CA GLU A 125 -2.35 -0.47 -28.73
C GLU A 125 -1.01 -0.43 -29.47
N LEU A 126 0.04 0.17 -28.89
CA LEU A 126 1.32 0.42 -29.57
C LEU A 126 2.46 -0.56 -29.17
N GLY A 127 2.22 -1.47 -28.23
CA GLY A 127 3.22 -2.51 -27.89
C GLY A 127 3.12 -3.02 -26.45
N TYR A 128 2.36 -4.09 -26.23
CA TYR A 128 2.27 -4.78 -24.94
C TYR A 128 3.60 -5.45 -24.54
N GLU A 129 4.41 -5.87 -25.52
CA GLU A 129 5.69 -6.55 -25.32
C GLU A 129 6.71 -5.71 -24.55
N SER A 130 6.74 -4.39 -24.75
CA SER A 130 7.67 -3.49 -24.08
C SER A 130 7.25 -3.15 -22.65
N LYS A 131 5.95 -3.23 -22.35
CA LYS A 131 5.36 -2.82 -21.06
C LYS A 131 5.29 -3.94 -20.03
N LEU A 132 5.17 -5.18 -20.49
CA LEU A 132 5.10 -6.36 -19.61
C LEU A 132 6.34 -6.46 -18.69
N PRO A 133 7.59 -6.33 -19.19
CA PRO A 133 8.77 -6.36 -18.32
C PRO A 133 8.77 -5.22 -17.29
N GLN A 134 8.24 -4.05 -17.66
CA GLN A 134 8.17 -2.90 -16.76
C GLN A 134 7.20 -3.14 -15.59
N ALA A 135 6.02 -3.72 -15.86
CA ALA A 135 5.06 -4.06 -14.82
C ALA A 135 5.57 -5.19 -13.90
N LEU A 136 6.19 -6.23 -14.47
CA LEU A 136 6.79 -7.31 -13.69
C LEU A 136 7.96 -6.81 -12.82
N ARG A 137 8.75 -5.86 -13.33
CA ARG A 137 9.81 -5.20 -12.56
C ARG A 137 9.25 -4.32 -11.45
N TRP A 138 8.18 -3.57 -11.72
CA TRP A 138 7.52 -2.79 -10.67
C TRP A 138 6.99 -3.70 -9.55
N LEU A 139 6.34 -4.83 -9.89
CA LEU A 139 5.88 -5.83 -8.92
C LEU A 139 7.06 -6.44 -8.14
N HIS A 140 8.16 -6.71 -8.83
CA HIS A 140 9.38 -7.18 -8.19
C HIS A 140 9.85 -6.20 -7.12
N ASP A 141 10.01 -4.93 -7.50
CA ASP A 141 10.65 -3.91 -6.67
C ASP A 141 9.75 -3.39 -5.54
N ASN A 142 8.42 -3.39 -5.72
CA ASN A 142 7.47 -2.83 -4.75
C ASN A 142 6.75 -3.88 -3.90
N TYR A 143 6.67 -5.13 -4.35
CA TYR A 143 5.98 -6.20 -3.62
C TYR A 143 6.93 -7.32 -3.22
N TRP A 144 7.63 -7.93 -4.17
CA TRP A 144 8.40 -9.15 -3.92
C TRP A 144 9.65 -8.89 -3.08
N THR A 145 10.49 -7.92 -3.45
CA THR A 145 11.71 -7.57 -2.68
C THR A 145 11.38 -7.24 -1.23
N TYR A 146 10.29 -6.51 -1.03
CA TYR A 146 9.81 -6.17 0.29
C TYR A 146 9.37 -7.41 1.07
N SER A 147 8.48 -8.22 0.47
CA SER A 147 7.91 -9.40 1.13
C SER A 147 8.98 -10.47 1.41
N LEU A 148 10.04 -10.51 0.60
CA LEU A 148 11.20 -11.38 0.81
C LEU A 148 12.11 -10.87 1.94
N ARG A 149 12.29 -9.55 2.04
CA ARG A 149 13.15 -8.97 3.06
C ARG A 149 12.56 -9.09 4.46
N ASN A 150 11.25 -9.01 4.57
CA ASN A 150 10.57 -8.91 5.86
C ASN A 150 10.07 -10.25 6.41
N GLY A 151 10.21 -11.35 5.66
CA GLY A 151 9.63 -12.60 6.10
C GLY A 151 8.09 -12.54 6.14
N ASP A 152 7.46 -13.55 6.73
CA ASP A 152 6.01 -13.51 7.06
C ASP A 152 5.68 -12.42 8.13
N ASP A 153 6.69 -11.67 8.59
CA ASP A 153 6.58 -10.57 9.54
C ASP A 153 6.58 -9.21 8.80
N ASP A 154 5.39 -8.88 8.31
CA ASP A 154 4.87 -7.50 8.24
C ASP A 154 5.39 -6.56 7.12
N THR A 155 4.56 -5.56 6.80
CA THR A 155 4.98 -4.16 6.48
C THR A 155 5.07 -3.53 5.03
N ALA A 156 4.75 -4.14 3.87
CA ALA A 156 5.06 -3.44 2.58
C ALA A 156 4.11 -2.29 2.21
N LEU A 157 2.83 -2.63 2.13
CA LEU A 157 1.76 -1.73 1.73
C LEU A 157 1.08 -1.08 2.94
N LEU A 158 1.42 -1.58 4.14
CA LEU A 158 0.98 -1.04 5.42
C LEU A 158 1.97 -0.02 6.01
N LEU A 159 3.27 -0.04 5.68
CA LEU A 159 4.21 0.96 6.22
C LEU A 159 3.98 2.36 5.73
N ASP A 160 3.63 2.54 4.46
CA ASP A 160 3.37 3.89 3.95
C ASP A 160 2.18 4.50 4.72
N ASN A 161 1.17 3.68 5.03
CA ASN A 161 0.08 4.07 5.91
C ASN A 161 0.52 4.28 7.36
N MET A 162 1.34 3.40 7.94
CA MET A 162 1.71 3.47 9.36
C MET A 162 2.66 4.63 9.67
N ASP A 163 3.61 4.93 8.79
CA ASP A 163 4.49 6.10 8.91
C ASP A 163 3.72 7.40 8.63
N GLU A 164 2.81 7.41 7.66
CA GLU A 164 1.91 8.54 7.42
C GLU A 164 0.98 8.78 8.62
N ILE A 165 0.38 7.73 9.19
CA ILE A 165 -0.43 7.79 10.42
C ILE A 165 0.43 8.30 11.58
N ARG A 166 1.67 7.80 11.75
CA ARG A 166 2.60 8.26 12.81
C ARG A 166 2.97 9.73 12.65
N ARG A 167 3.15 10.20 11.42
CA ARG A 167 3.41 11.61 11.08
C ARG A 167 2.18 12.48 11.41
N ILE A 168 0.98 12.05 11.05
CA ILE A 168 -0.27 12.77 11.33
C ILE A 168 -0.54 12.85 12.84
N ILE A 169 -0.33 11.75 13.57
CA ILE A 169 -0.45 11.72 15.05
C ILE A 169 0.56 12.69 15.68
N SER A 170 1.80 12.71 15.19
CA SER A 170 2.84 13.63 15.70
C SER A 170 2.45 15.09 15.46
N LYS A 171 1.95 15.41 14.26
CA LYS A 171 1.43 16.74 13.91
C LYS A 171 0.26 17.16 14.80
N TYR A 172 -0.67 16.25 15.11
CA TYR A 172 -1.74 16.49 16.07
C TYR A 172 -1.20 16.75 17.48
N LYS A 173 -0.28 15.91 17.96
CA LYS A 173 0.33 16.00 19.29
C LYS A 173 1.04 17.34 19.49
N ASP A 174 1.84 17.76 18.53
CA ASP A 174 2.56 19.04 18.59
C ASP A 174 1.60 20.23 18.56
N SER A 175 0.61 20.21 17.67
CA SER A 175 -0.43 21.24 17.60
C SER A 175 -1.21 21.36 18.91
N ARG A 176 -1.58 20.23 19.52
CA ARG A 176 -2.31 20.18 20.79
C ARG A 176 -1.44 20.64 21.97
N LYS A 177 -0.15 20.29 21.98
CA LYS A 177 0.82 20.74 22.98
C LYS A 177 1.03 22.25 22.91
N GLN A 178 1.11 22.83 21.72
CA GLN A 178 1.21 24.27 21.51
C GLN A 178 -0.05 24.99 21.98
N PHE A 179 -1.24 24.48 21.64
CA PHE A 179 -2.51 25.03 22.12
C PHE A 179 -2.61 25.04 23.65
N LEU A 180 -2.25 23.94 24.33
CA LEU A 180 -2.30 23.85 25.79
C LEU A 180 -1.28 24.78 26.47
N LYS A 181 -0.07 24.91 25.92
CA LYS A 181 0.91 25.90 26.37
C LYS A 181 0.38 27.32 26.21
N GLY A 182 -0.18 27.65 25.06
CA GLY A 182 -0.78 28.96 24.79
C GLY A 182 -1.93 29.28 25.75
N LYS A 183 -2.81 28.30 26.04
CA LYS A 183 -3.89 28.44 27.02
C LYS A 183 -3.35 28.68 28.43
N HIS A 184 -2.30 27.96 28.84
CA HIS A 184 -1.67 28.14 30.15
C HIS A 184 -1.03 29.53 30.31
N ILE A 185 -0.34 30.01 29.27
CA ILE A 185 0.27 31.35 29.25
C ILE A 185 -0.83 32.42 29.31
N LEU A 186 -1.92 32.24 28.56
CA LEU A 186 -3.04 33.17 28.54
C LEU A 186 -3.79 33.20 29.88
N SER A 187 -4.01 32.05 30.52
CA SER A 187 -4.59 31.99 31.87
C SER A 187 -3.69 32.64 32.93
N PHE A 188 -2.37 32.47 32.84
CA PHE A 188 -1.42 33.10 33.76
C PHE A 188 -1.35 34.62 33.57
N ARG A 189 -1.46 35.10 32.32
CA ARG A 189 -1.50 36.54 32.03
C ARG A 189 -2.79 37.19 32.52
N LEU A 190 -3.93 36.54 32.34
CA LEU A 190 -5.22 37.02 32.83
C LEU A 190 -5.31 37.04 34.36
N SER A 191 -4.62 36.12 35.06
CA SER A 191 -4.55 36.17 36.53
C SER A 191 -3.62 37.27 37.07
N SER A 192 -2.68 37.77 36.25
CA SER A 192 -1.63 38.71 36.68
C SER A 192 -1.85 40.16 36.19
N ALA A 193 -2.72 40.40 35.22
CA ALA A 193 -2.97 41.74 34.66
C ALA A 193 -4.42 42.19 34.91
N ARG A 194 -4.60 43.31 35.63
CA ARG A 194 -5.92 43.92 35.92
C ARG A 194 -6.58 44.59 34.70
N GLN A 195 -5.86 44.82 33.61
CA GLN A 195 -6.37 45.38 32.36
C GLN A 195 -5.49 44.86 31.23
N ALA A 196 -5.95 43.83 30.52
CA ALA A 196 -5.38 43.43 29.24
C ALA A 196 -6.53 43.09 28.29
N ASP A 197 -6.45 43.66 27.09
CA ASP A 197 -7.45 43.55 26.03
C ASP A 197 -7.70 42.07 25.67
N PRO A 198 -8.96 41.56 25.70
CA PRO A 198 -9.28 40.15 25.46
C PRO A 198 -9.09 39.68 24.00
N SER A 199 -8.61 40.58 23.13
CA SER A 199 -8.34 40.33 21.70
C SER A 199 -6.94 39.78 21.40
N SER A 200 -6.03 39.73 22.39
CA SER A 200 -4.68 39.19 22.19
C SER A 200 -4.67 37.65 22.11
N ALA A 201 -4.85 37.16 20.87
CA ALA A 201 -4.56 35.81 20.39
C ALA A 201 -5.02 34.65 21.28
N LYS A 202 -6.32 34.33 21.20
CA LYS A 202 -6.81 33.00 21.60
C LYS A 202 -5.96 31.94 20.89
N PRO A 203 -5.41 30.94 21.60
CA PRO A 203 -4.63 29.88 20.97
C PRO A 203 -5.52 29.16 19.95
N ASP A 204 -5.04 29.02 18.73
CA ASP A 204 -5.80 28.42 17.63
C ASP A 204 -5.79 26.89 17.72
N LEU A 205 -6.98 26.28 17.60
CA LEU A 205 -7.18 24.83 17.62
C LEU A 205 -7.41 24.24 16.23
N ALA A 206 -7.58 25.09 15.21
CA ALA A 206 -7.79 24.67 13.82
C ALA A 206 -6.70 23.71 13.28
N PRO A 207 -5.40 23.86 13.60
CA PRO A 207 -4.36 22.95 13.13
C PRO A 207 -4.53 21.52 13.66
N ALA A 208 -4.97 21.36 14.91
CA ALA A 208 -5.22 20.05 15.52
C ALA A 208 -6.45 19.38 14.92
N PHE A 209 -7.53 20.13 14.66
CA PHE A 209 -8.71 19.60 13.96
C PHE A 209 -8.40 19.22 12.51
N LYS A 210 -7.53 19.96 11.82
CA LYS A 210 -7.08 19.62 10.47
C LYS A 210 -6.34 18.27 10.45
N ALA A 211 -5.44 18.04 11.40
CA ALA A 211 -4.74 16.77 11.53
C ALA A 211 -5.68 15.59 11.85
N LEU A 212 -6.73 15.80 12.67
CA LEU A 212 -7.74 14.77 12.93
C LEU A 212 -8.58 14.43 11.70
N LYS A 213 -8.95 15.43 10.89
CA LYS A 213 -9.65 15.19 9.62
C LYS A 213 -8.78 14.42 8.63
N GLU A 214 -7.50 14.76 8.56
CA GLU A 214 -6.48 14.07 7.76
C GLU A 214 -6.31 12.60 8.22
N LEU A 215 -6.28 12.36 9.54
CA LEU A 215 -6.27 11.00 10.10
C LEU A 215 -7.53 10.20 9.72
N ALA A 216 -8.71 10.82 9.83
CA ALA A 216 -9.98 10.18 9.51
C ALA A 216 -10.15 9.83 8.01
N THR A 217 -9.39 10.48 7.13
CA THR A 217 -9.34 10.12 5.70
C THR A 217 -8.39 8.96 5.40
N VAL A 218 -7.43 8.69 6.28
CA VAL A 218 -6.42 7.64 6.12
C VAL A 218 -6.84 6.36 6.86
N VAL A 219 -7.55 6.48 7.98
CA VAL A 219 -7.95 5.35 8.83
C VAL A 219 -9.42 5.01 8.61
N SER A 220 -9.70 3.79 8.12
CA SER A 220 -11.05 3.26 8.00
C SER A 220 -11.53 2.70 9.36
N PRO A 221 -12.84 2.70 9.66
CA PRO A 221 -13.35 2.22 10.94
C PRO A 221 -12.98 0.77 11.24
N ASP A 222 -12.84 -0.06 10.21
CA ASP A 222 -12.47 -1.48 10.33
C ASP A 222 -10.96 -1.69 10.57
N THR A 223 -10.10 -0.75 10.14
CA THR A 223 -8.64 -0.83 10.31
C THR A 223 -8.12 0.00 11.48
N LEU A 224 -8.97 0.85 12.07
CA LEU A 224 -8.64 1.73 13.20
C LEU A 224 -8.10 0.95 14.40
N ARG A 225 -8.63 -0.25 14.64
CA ARG A 225 -8.19 -1.10 15.75
C ARG A 225 -6.79 -1.67 15.52
N ASP A 226 -6.47 -2.01 14.29
CA ASP A 226 -5.25 -2.75 13.96
C ASP A 226 -4.08 -1.83 13.62
N ASP A 227 -4.35 -0.65 13.06
CA ASP A 227 -3.32 0.32 12.67
C ASP A 227 -3.06 1.35 13.77
N LEU A 228 -4.12 1.94 14.34
CA LEU A 228 -3.99 3.11 15.21
C LEU A 228 -3.63 2.74 16.67
N ILE A 229 -4.22 1.66 17.19
CA ILE A 229 -4.03 1.27 18.60
C ILE A 229 -2.57 0.86 18.88
N PRO A 230 -1.91 0.03 18.04
CA PRO A 230 -0.51 -0.32 18.28
C PRO A 230 0.40 0.91 18.25
N LEU A 231 0.18 1.84 17.30
CA LEU A 231 0.94 3.09 17.20
C LEU A 231 0.76 4.01 18.42
N LEU A 232 -0.45 4.09 18.96
CA LEU A 232 -0.73 4.88 20.17
C LEU A 232 -0.15 4.23 21.42
N LEU A 233 -0.06 2.90 21.48
CA LEU A 233 0.53 2.17 22.60
C LEU A 233 2.06 2.08 22.52
N ASP A 234 2.65 2.50 21.40
CA ASP A 234 4.10 2.52 21.19
C ASP A 234 4.78 3.67 21.98
N VAL A 235 6.07 3.52 22.26
CA VAL A 235 6.82 4.51 23.05
C VAL A 235 6.85 5.85 22.31
N GLY A 236 6.37 6.92 22.96
CA GLY A 236 6.19 8.23 22.36
C GLY A 236 4.77 8.54 21.87
N GLY A 237 3.85 7.57 21.89
CA GLY A 237 2.41 7.76 21.73
C GLY A 237 1.74 8.19 23.04
N LEU A 238 0.86 7.32 23.56
CA LEU A 238 0.28 7.40 24.91
C LEU A 238 1.27 6.93 25.98
N VAL A 239 2.23 6.07 25.62
CA VAL A 239 3.31 5.67 26.52
C VAL A 239 4.37 6.77 26.53
N PRO A 240 4.63 7.43 27.69
CA PRO A 240 5.56 8.53 27.77
C PRO A 240 6.99 8.09 27.46
N MET A 241 7.74 8.91 26.72
CA MET A 241 9.20 8.75 26.62
C MET A 241 9.81 8.98 28.00
N LYS A 242 10.74 8.12 28.41
CA LYS A 242 11.54 8.32 29.63
C LYS A 242 12.20 9.71 29.51
N LYS A 243 12.04 10.57 30.52
CA LYS A 243 12.76 11.85 30.55
C LYS A 243 14.26 11.53 30.50
N ALA A 244 14.92 11.97 29.43
CA ALA A 244 16.37 12.12 29.40
C ALA A 244 16.76 13.26 30.34
#